data_AF-A0A0F9GRH1-F1
#
_entry.id   AF-A0A0F9GRH1-F1
#
_cell.length_a   1.000
_cell.length_b   1.000
_cell.length_c   1.000
_cell.angle_alpha   90.00
_cell.angle_beta   90.00
_cell.angle_gamma   90.00
#
_symmetry.space_group_name_H-M   'P 1'
#
loop_
_entity.id
_entity.type
_entity.pdbx_description
1 polymer ?
#
loop_
_entity_poly.entity_id
_entity_poly.type
_entity_poly.pdbx_seq_one_letter_code
_entity_poly.pdbx_strand_id
1 'polypeptide(L)'
;MPLLKQSTATILKMGPFVSDSDGYSAKTALTIAQADIQLAKNGAALAQTSDASPTTTHDADGWYPIPLTTTDSNTSGRLTIKVTMTNTLPVWREYQVVPAEVFDSLVAGSDKLSVDLAQILGTALTETSGQLAGRFKDFFDQASATFSVATALSAFKATSVTVSDKTGFSLVSTGLALVTAWTVDITGSLSGSVGSVAGAVGSVTTAVTTDTASRTASKATGFSTHDAAAVYTAFGTGGNLTTCATATGFATPTNITAAAGVALSATGGDLIAKTSTFAMAMADANCDELLAGHTTADTVGLVLNEWQDDGRLDLLLDAIK
;
A
#
# COMPACT_ATOMS: atom_id res chain seq x y z
N MET A 1 -61.70 -21.76 -13.66
CA MET A 1 -61.61 -21.86 -15.14
C MET A 1 -60.27 -22.50 -15.49
N PRO A 2 -60.22 -23.60 -16.27
CA PRO A 2 -58.96 -24.25 -16.62
C PRO A 2 -58.11 -23.37 -17.54
N LEU A 3 -56.78 -23.51 -17.44
CA LEU A 3 -55.81 -22.74 -18.23
C LEU A 3 -55.37 -23.53 -19.46
N LEU A 4 -55.21 -22.84 -20.59
CA LEU A 4 -54.58 -23.35 -21.80
C LEU A 4 -53.37 -22.49 -22.14
N LYS A 5 -52.32 -23.13 -22.64
CA LYS A 5 -51.13 -22.45 -23.15
C LYS A 5 -51.45 -21.81 -24.51
N GLN A 6 -51.09 -20.54 -24.68
CA GLN A 6 -51.29 -19.84 -25.95
C GLN A 6 -50.55 -20.53 -27.09
N SER A 7 -51.14 -20.50 -28.29
CA SER A 7 -50.57 -21.01 -29.53
C SER A 7 -50.08 -22.46 -29.44
N THR A 8 -50.74 -23.27 -28.62
CA THR A 8 -50.39 -24.68 -28.39
C THR A 8 -51.58 -25.57 -28.73
N ALA A 9 -51.33 -26.59 -29.55
CA ALA A 9 -52.34 -27.59 -29.88
C ALA A 9 -52.65 -28.47 -28.66
N THR A 10 -53.91 -28.80 -28.45
CA THR A 10 -54.35 -29.60 -27.29
C THR A 10 -55.62 -30.37 -27.61
N ILE A 11 -55.92 -31.39 -26.82
CA ILE A 11 -57.14 -32.19 -26.95
C ILE A 11 -57.97 -31.97 -25.70
N LEU A 12 -59.16 -31.38 -25.87
CA LEU A 12 -60.09 -31.12 -24.78
C LEU A 12 -61.13 -32.25 -24.68
N LYS A 13 -61.48 -32.67 -23.47
CA LYS A 13 -62.62 -33.59 -23.27
C LYS A 13 -63.90 -32.78 -23.13
N MET A 14 -64.80 -32.92 -24.10
CA MET A 14 -66.10 -32.25 -24.14
C MET A 14 -67.21 -33.28 -24.03
N GLY A 15 -68.23 -32.96 -23.25
CA GLY A 15 -69.35 -33.85 -22.96
C GLY A 15 -69.84 -33.70 -21.51
N PRO A 16 -70.77 -34.58 -21.10
CA PRO A 16 -71.39 -35.60 -21.94
C PRO A 16 -72.35 -34.97 -22.97
N PHE A 17 -72.32 -35.45 -24.20
CA PHE A 17 -73.35 -35.16 -25.20
C PHE A 17 -74.53 -36.11 -24.97
N VAL A 18 -75.68 -35.54 -24.61
CA VAL A 18 -76.91 -36.28 -24.29
C VAL A 18 -78.03 -35.90 -25.26
N SER A 19 -79.01 -36.80 -25.41
CA SER A 19 -80.17 -36.58 -26.25
C SER A 19 -80.95 -35.35 -25.81
N ASP A 20 -81.39 -34.53 -26.76
CA ASP A 20 -82.29 -33.40 -26.49
C ASP A 20 -83.72 -33.82 -26.13
N SER A 21 -84.08 -35.08 -26.42
CA SER A 21 -85.38 -35.67 -26.08
C SER A 21 -85.57 -35.96 -24.59
N ASP A 22 -84.50 -36.33 -23.88
CA ASP A 22 -84.57 -36.77 -22.48
C ASP A 22 -83.52 -36.12 -21.57
N GLY A 23 -82.55 -35.39 -22.14
CA GLY A 23 -81.48 -34.73 -21.39
C GLY A 23 -80.54 -35.69 -20.64
N TYR A 24 -80.58 -36.99 -20.94
CA TYR A 24 -79.89 -38.02 -20.17
C TYR A 24 -79.17 -39.06 -21.04
N SER A 25 -79.82 -39.57 -22.08
CA SER A 25 -79.27 -40.67 -22.89
C SER A 25 -78.03 -40.20 -23.65
N ALA A 26 -76.88 -40.78 -23.33
CA ALA A 26 -75.61 -40.45 -23.98
C ALA A 26 -75.64 -40.78 -25.48
N LYS A 27 -75.12 -39.85 -26.30
CA LYS A 27 -74.93 -40.07 -27.73
C LYS A 27 -73.51 -40.56 -27.97
N THR A 28 -73.37 -41.78 -28.47
CA THR A 28 -72.08 -42.48 -28.60
C THR A 28 -71.60 -42.66 -30.05
N ALA A 29 -72.39 -42.23 -31.04
CA ALA A 29 -72.09 -42.35 -32.46
C ALA A 29 -72.16 -41.00 -33.21
N LEU A 30 -71.74 -39.92 -32.56
CA LEU A 30 -71.63 -38.61 -33.19
C LEU A 30 -70.44 -38.54 -34.15
N THR A 31 -70.64 -37.89 -35.29
CA THR A 31 -69.58 -37.48 -36.22
C THR A 31 -69.40 -35.97 -36.07
N ILE A 32 -68.39 -35.54 -35.31
CA ILE A 32 -68.14 -34.12 -35.07
C ILE A 32 -67.23 -33.54 -36.16
N ALA A 33 -67.81 -32.73 -37.04
CA ALA A 33 -67.10 -32.04 -38.10
C ALA A 33 -66.58 -30.67 -37.66
N GLN A 34 -65.74 -30.05 -38.49
CA GLN A 34 -65.16 -28.73 -38.25
C GLN A 34 -66.23 -27.67 -37.91
N ALA A 35 -67.30 -27.61 -38.71
CA ALA A 35 -68.36 -26.61 -38.57
C ALA A 35 -69.13 -26.72 -37.25
N ASP A 36 -69.15 -27.90 -36.63
CA ASP A 36 -69.89 -28.13 -35.38
C ASP A 36 -69.13 -27.61 -34.15
N ILE A 37 -67.81 -27.42 -34.26
CA ILE A 37 -66.94 -26.92 -33.19
C ILE A 37 -66.76 -25.42 -33.39
N GLN A 38 -67.49 -24.64 -32.61
CA GLN A 38 -67.47 -23.17 -32.65
C GLN A 38 -66.66 -22.61 -31.48
N LEU A 39 -65.77 -21.67 -31.78
CA LEU A 39 -64.82 -21.06 -30.86
C LEU A 39 -65.01 -19.55 -30.84
N ALA A 40 -65.05 -18.95 -29.65
CA ALA A 40 -65.01 -17.50 -29.47
C ALA A 40 -63.73 -17.13 -28.70
N LYS A 41 -62.85 -16.38 -29.36
CA LYS A 41 -61.56 -15.95 -28.81
C LYS A 41 -61.69 -14.56 -28.20
N ASN A 42 -61.47 -14.46 -26.89
CA ASN A 42 -61.49 -13.21 -26.12
C ASN A 42 -62.68 -12.29 -26.43
N GLY A 43 -63.89 -12.84 -26.49
CA GLY A 43 -65.11 -12.09 -26.79
C GLY A 43 -65.40 -11.85 -28.28
N ALA A 44 -64.57 -12.37 -29.19
CA ALA A 44 -64.88 -12.38 -30.62
C ALA A 44 -66.13 -13.21 -30.95
N ALA A 45 -66.69 -13.00 -32.14
CA ALA A 45 -67.77 -13.84 -32.66
C ALA A 45 -67.33 -15.31 -32.73
N LEU A 46 -68.30 -16.21 -32.59
CA LEU A 46 -68.08 -17.65 -32.78
C LEU A 46 -67.66 -17.91 -34.23
N ALA A 47 -66.57 -18.66 -34.37
CA ALA A 47 -66.08 -19.16 -35.65
C ALA A 47 -65.71 -20.64 -35.52
N GLN A 48 -65.80 -21.39 -36.61
CA GLN A 48 -65.41 -22.79 -36.60
C GLN A 48 -63.94 -22.99 -36.23
N THR A 49 -63.63 -24.14 -35.65
CA THR A 49 -62.24 -24.56 -35.39
C THR A 49 -61.40 -24.50 -36.66
N SER A 50 -60.11 -24.18 -36.50
CA SER A 50 -59.15 -24.18 -37.62
C SER A 50 -58.66 -25.58 -37.98
N ASP A 51 -59.01 -26.60 -37.20
CA ASP A 51 -58.81 -27.99 -37.61
C ASP A 51 -59.77 -28.34 -38.75
N ALA A 52 -59.23 -28.54 -39.96
CA ALA A 52 -60.01 -28.85 -41.16
C ALA A 52 -60.62 -30.27 -41.13
N SER A 53 -60.08 -31.17 -40.30
CA SER A 53 -60.52 -32.56 -40.22
C SER A 53 -60.38 -33.09 -38.78
N PRO A 54 -61.18 -32.57 -37.83
CA PRO A 54 -61.05 -32.93 -36.43
C PRO A 54 -61.43 -34.40 -36.23
N THR A 55 -60.46 -35.22 -35.80
CA THR A 55 -60.72 -36.62 -35.46
C THR A 55 -61.30 -36.71 -34.05
N THR A 56 -62.59 -37.00 -33.95
CA THR A 56 -63.35 -37.00 -32.70
C THR A 56 -64.00 -38.36 -32.45
N THR A 57 -63.21 -39.32 -31.97
CA THR A 57 -63.74 -40.67 -31.64
C THR A 57 -64.42 -40.65 -30.28
N HIS A 58 -65.59 -41.27 -30.17
CA HIS A 58 -66.27 -41.49 -28.88
C HIS A 58 -65.32 -42.16 -27.88
N ASP A 59 -65.31 -41.65 -26.65
CA ASP A 59 -64.50 -42.19 -25.55
C ASP A 59 -65.38 -43.07 -24.62
N ALA A 60 -66.19 -42.43 -23.78
CA ALA A 60 -67.15 -43.09 -22.88
C ALA A 60 -68.33 -42.16 -22.59
N ASP A 61 -69.54 -42.69 -22.37
CA ASP A 61 -70.70 -41.94 -21.83
C ASP A 61 -71.00 -40.58 -22.51
N GLY A 62 -70.91 -40.53 -23.84
CA GLY A 62 -71.13 -39.31 -24.61
C GLY A 62 -70.00 -38.28 -24.51
N TRP A 63 -68.82 -38.64 -24.03
CA TRP A 63 -67.63 -37.78 -24.03
C TRP A 63 -66.82 -37.98 -25.30
N TYR A 64 -66.37 -36.86 -25.87
CA TYR A 64 -65.54 -36.81 -27.08
C TYR A 64 -64.29 -35.96 -26.84
N PRO A 65 -63.12 -36.40 -27.36
CA PRO A 65 -61.96 -35.53 -27.51
C PRO A 65 -62.23 -34.52 -28.63
N ILE A 66 -61.99 -33.25 -28.36
CA ILE A 66 -62.06 -32.16 -29.32
C ILE A 66 -60.64 -31.62 -29.52
N PRO A 67 -60.00 -31.88 -30.68
CA PRO A 67 -58.69 -31.32 -30.97
C PRO A 67 -58.83 -29.81 -31.23
N LEU A 68 -57.93 -29.04 -30.61
CA LEU A 68 -57.68 -27.64 -30.90
C LEU A 68 -56.28 -27.51 -31.49
N THR A 69 -56.16 -26.69 -32.53
CA THR A 69 -54.87 -26.37 -33.13
C THR A 69 -54.19 -25.21 -32.40
N THR A 70 -52.94 -24.92 -32.79
CA THR A 70 -52.23 -23.72 -32.34
C THR A 70 -52.95 -22.42 -32.73
N THR A 71 -53.65 -22.40 -33.88
CA THR A 71 -54.41 -21.23 -34.31
C THR A 71 -55.61 -21.01 -33.40
N ASP A 72 -56.27 -22.06 -32.92
CA ASP A 72 -57.45 -21.95 -32.05
C ASP A 72 -57.13 -21.33 -30.69
N SER A 73 -55.92 -21.55 -30.18
CA SER A 73 -55.43 -21.02 -28.90
C SER A 73 -54.48 -19.82 -29.05
N ASN A 74 -54.37 -19.19 -30.23
CA ASN A 74 -53.39 -18.13 -30.48
C ASN A 74 -53.69 -16.75 -29.85
N THR A 75 -54.84 -16.59 -29.20
CA THR A 75 -55.28 -15.33 -28.60
C THR A 75 -55.38 -15.47 -27.08
N SER A 76 -54.57 -14.71 -26.33
CA SER A 76 -54.69 -14.67 -24.88
C SER A 76 -56.01 -14.03 -24.47
N GLY A 77 -56.65 -14.59 -23.44
CA GLY A 77 -57.97 -14.19 -23.00
C GLY A 77 -58.91 -15.38 -22.82
N ARG A 78 -60.20 -15.09 -22.65
CA ARG A 78 -61.23 -16.13 -22.51
C ARG A 78 -61.44 -16.85 -23.84
N LEU A 79 -61.33 -18.17 -23.85
CA LEU A 79 -61.72 -19.02 -24.98
C LEU A 79 -63.01 -19.75 -24.63
N THR A 80 -64.08 -19.50 -25.38
CA THR A 80 -65.32 -20.28 -25.27
C THR A 80 -65.39 -21.27 -26.41
N ILE A 81 -65.62 -22.55 -26.08
CA ILE A 81 -65.82 -23.61 -27.06
C ILE A 81 -67.26 -24.08 -26.91
N LYS A 82 -67.98 -24.14 -28.02
CA LYS A 82 -69.35 -24.64 -28.10
C LYS A 82 -69.40 -25.69 -29.21
N VAL A 83 -69.94 -26.85 -28.88
CA VAL A 83 -70.24 -27.91 -29.85
C VAL A 83 -71.73 -28.13 -29.86
N THR A 84 -72.33 -28.05 -31.04
CA THR A 84 -73.78 -28.26 -31.22
C THR A 84 -73.99 -29.36 -32.24
N MET A 85 -74.80 -30.35 -31.89
CA MET A 85 -75.17 -31.46 -32.76
C MET A 85 -76.67 -31.61 -32.85
N THR A 86 -77.14 -32.14 -33.97
CA THR A 86 -78.55 -32.49 -34.14
C THR A 86 -78.96 -33.57 -33.15
N ASN A 87 -80.15 -33.44 -32.56
CA ASN A 87 -80.70 -34.37 -31.57
C ASN A 87 -79.86 -34.48 -30.29
N THR A 88 -79.03 -33.47 -29.97
CA THR A 88 -78.26 -33.41 -28.73
C THR A 88 -78.40 -32.05 -28.07
N LEU A 89 -78.32 -32.01 -26.74
CA LEU A 89 -78.17 -30.72 -26.05
C LEU A 89 -76.82 -30.07 -26.40
N PRO A 90 -76.75 -28.73 -26.61
CA PRO A 90 -75.49 -28.05 -26.84
C PRO A 90 -74.55 -28.15 -25.64
N VAL A 91 -73.27 -28.44 -25.90
CA VAL A 91 -72.23 -28.50 -24.87
C VAL A 91 -71.28 -27.32 -25.07
N TRP A 92 -71.01 -26.57 -24.01
CA TRP A 92 -70.02 -25.49 -24.04
C TRP A 92 -69.11 -25.51 -22.82
N ARG A 93 -67.89 -24.99 -23.00
CA ARG A 93 -66.91 -24.78 -21.93
C ARG A 93 -66.11 -23.52 -22.16
N GLU A 94 -65.65 -22.94 -21.06
CA GLU A 94 -64.77 -21.78 -21.07
C GLU A 94 -63.39 -22.14 -20.52
N TYR A 95 -62.36 -21.60 -21.15
CA TYR A 95 -60.97 -21.73 -20.75
C TYR A 95 -60.31 -20.34 -20.73
N GLN A 96 -59.24 -20.19 -19.96
CA GLN A 96 -58.36 -19.03 -20.05
C GLN A 96 -57.14 -19.41 -20.88
N VAL A 97 -56.93 -18.74 -22.01
CA VAL A 97 -55.66 -18.81 -22.73
C VAL A 97 -54.69 -17.82 -22.11
N VAL A 98 -53.57 -18.32 -21.58
CA VAL A 98 -52.51 -17.50 -21.00
C VAL A 98 -51.26 -17.54 -21.88
N PRO A 99 -50.42 -16.49 -21.88
CA PRO A 99 -49.14 -16.50 -22.59
C PRO A 99 -48.29 -17.73 -22.24
N ALA A 100 -47.44 -18.16 -23.17
CA ALA A 100 -46.67 -19.39 -23.04
C ALA A 100 -45.77 -19.37 -21.79
N GLU A 101 -45.06 -18.28 -21.56
CA GLU A 101 -44.19 -18.05 -20.41
C GLU A 101 -44.94 -18.08 -19.08
N VAL A 102 -46.17 -17.56 -19.04
CA VAL A 102 -47.03 -17.58 -17.85
C VAL A 102 -47.49 -19.01 -17.56
N PHE A 103 -47.89 -19.77 -18.59
CA PHE A 103 -48.26 -21.17 -18.43
C PHE A 103 -47.07 -22.02 -17.95
N ASP A 104 -45.91 -21.84 -18.58
CA ASP A 104 -44.73 -22.66 -18.30
C ASP A 104 -44.18 -22.40 -16.90
N SER A 105 -44.28 -21.16 -16.42
CA SER A 105 -43.86 -20.77 -15.08
C SER A 105 -44.84 -21.15 -13.97
N LEU A 106 -46.15 -20.99 -14.18
CA LEU A 106 -47.15 -21.20 -13.13
C LEU A 106 -47.75 -22.61 -13.11
N VAL A 107 -47.81 -23.28 -14.26
CA VAL A 107 -48.50 -24.58 -14.40
C VAL A 107 -47.52 -25.70 -14.72
N ALA A 108 -46.67 -25.53 -15.74
CA ALA A 108 -45.77 -26.60 -16.18
C ALA A 108 -44.53 -26.76 -15.28
N GLY A 109 -44.12 -25.69 -14.59
CA GLY A 109 -42.88 -25.66 -13.78
C GLY A 109 -41.61 -25.83 -14.61
N SER A 110 -41.70 -25.66 -15.93
CA SER A 110 -40.59 -25.83 -16.87
C SER A 110 -39.81 -24.54 -17.11
N ASP A 111 -40.35 -23.40 -16.68
CA ASP A 111 -39.71 -22.09 -16.81
C ASP A 111 -39.91 -21.26 -15.53
N LYS A 112 -39.23 -20.12 -15.43
CA LYS A 112 -39.36 -19.16 -14.32
C LYS A 112 -40.33 -18.05 -14.70
N LEU A 113 -41.07 -17.55 -13.71
CA LEU A 113 -41.87 -16.34 -13.90
C LEU A 113 -40.92 -15.14 -14.05
N SER A 114 -41.01 -14.45 -15.18
CA SER A 114 -40.23 -13.23 -15.40
C SER A 114 -40.86 -12.07 -14.62
N VAL A 115 -40.06 -11.44 -13.76
CA VAL A 115 -40.47 -10.28 -12.94
C VAL A 115 -39.42 -9.19 -13.06
N ASP A 116 -39.87 -7.96 -13.29
CA ASP A 116 -39.01 -6.78 -13.33
C ASP A 116 -39.11 -6.01 -12.01
N LEU A 117 -37.96 -5.63 -11.45
CA LEU A 117 -37.90 -4.72 -10.31
C LEU A 117 -37.89 -3.28 -10.83
N ALA A 118 -39.00 -2.56 -10.69
CA ALA A 118 -39.11 -1.17 -11.12
C ALA A 118 -38.53 -0.16 -10.09
N GLN A 119 -38.64 -0.46 -8.79
CA GLN A 119 -38.23 0.44 -7.71
C GLN A 119 -37.75 -0.33 -6.47
N ILE A 120 -36.85 0.29 -5.70
CA ILE A 120 -36.45 -0.14 -4.35
C ILE A 120 -36.67 1.04 -3.41
N LEU A 121 -37.38 0.82 -2.29
CA LEU A 121 -37.73 1.87 -1.31
C LEU A 121 -38.39 3.11 -1.94
N GLY A 122 -39.21 2.92 -2.98
CA GLY A 122 -39.93 3.99 -3.67
C GLY A 122 -39.07 4.85 -4.61
N THR A 123 -37.79 4.46 -4.83
CA THR A 123 -36.90 5.13 -5.77
C THR A 123 -36.75 4.28 -7.03
N ALA A 124 -36.82 4.92 -8.20
CA ALA A 124 -36.59 4.25 -9.47
C ALA A 124 -35.21 3.60 -9.49
N LEU A 125 -35.16 2.33 -9.89
CA LEU A 125 -33.91 1.66 -10.15
C LEU A 125 -33.32 2.26 -11.45
N THR A 126 -32.16 2.92 -11.35
CA THR A 126 -31.49 3.56 -12.49
C THR A 126 -30.25 2.80 -12.95
N GLU A 127 -29.86 1.83 -12.15
CA GLU A 127 -28.77 0.90 -12.36
C GLU A 127 -29.12 -0.05 -13.51
N THR A 128 -28.15 -0.30 -14.38
CA THR A 128 -28.26 -1.38 -15.36
C THR A 128 -28.34 -2.73 -14.65
N SER A 129 -28.96 -3.73 -15.30
CA SER A 129 -29.14 -5.07 -14.73
C SER A 129 -27.83 -5.69 -14.21
N GLY A 130 -26.69 -5.43 -14.87
CA GLY A 130 -25.38 -5.90 -14.43
C GLY A 130 -24.87 -5.24 -13.14
N GLN A 131 -25.17 -3.96 -12.91
CA GLN A 131 -24.80 -3.26 -11.69
C GLN A 131 -25.58 -3.79 -10.48
N LEU A 132 -26.88 -4.02 -10.65
CA LEU A 132 -27.70 -4.57 -9.56
C LEU A 132 -27.29 -6.00 -9.23
N ALA A 133 -27.07 -6.85 -10.23
CA ALA A 133 -26.60 -8.22 -10.03
C ALA A 133 -25.22 -8.28 -9.33
N GLY A 134 -24.28 -7.42 -9.72
CA GLY A 134 -22.98 -7.32 -9.07
C GLY A 134 -23.08 -6.92 -7.60
N ARG A 135 -23.88 -5.90 -7.29
CA ARG A 135 -24.09 -5.44 -5.90
C ARG A 135 -24.88 -6.44 -5.06
N PHE A 136 -25.85 -7.13 -5.65
CA PHE A 136 -26.60 -8.19 -4.96
C PHE A 136 -25.69 -9.35 -4.60
N LYS A 137 -24.81 -9.77 -5.52
CA LYS A 137 -23.76 -10.74 -5.25
C LYS A 137 -22.83 -10.30 -4.12
N ASP A 138 -22.35 -9.06 -4.14
CA ASP A 138 -21.49 -8.52 -3.08
C ASP A 138 -22.17 -8.56 -1.69
N PHE A 139 -23.50 -8.42 -1.66
CA PHE A 139 -24.29 -8.44 -0.42
C PHE A 139 -24.55 -9.86 0.11
N PHE A 140 -24.79 -10.85 -0.78
CA PHE A 140 -25.21 -12.20 -0.40
C PHE A 140 -24.12 -13.29 -0.48
N ASP A 141 -23.02 -13.09 -1.23
CA ASP A 141 -21.87 -14.03 -1.21
C ASP A 141 -21.03 -13.92 0.07
N GLN A 142 -21.42 -13.03 0.99
CA GLN A 142 -20.91 -13.00 2.35
C GLN A 142 -21.77 -13.96 3.19
N ALA A 143 -21.15 -14.97 3.84
CA ALA A 143 -21.84 -16.02 4.62
C ALA A 143 -22.81 -15.50 5.72
N SER A 144 -22.75 -14.21 6.01
CA SER A 144 -23.74 -13.43 6.76
C SER A 144 -23.87 -12.08 6.06
N ALA A 145 -25.10 -11.56 5.90
CA ALA A 145 -25.41 -10.24 5.34
C ALA A 145 -24.96 -9.11 6.27
N THR A 146 -23.67 -9.10 6.59
CA THR A 146 -22.98 -8.05 7.31
C THR A 146 -22.29 -7.22 6.25
N PHE A 147 -22.83 -6.05 5.96
CA PHE A 147 -22.12 -5.02 5.20
C PHE A 147 -20.92 -4.59 6.04
N SER A 148 -19.80 -5.31 5.91
CA SER A 148 -18.60 -4.98 6.65
C SER A 148 -17.96 -3.76 5.99
N VAL A 149 -17.52 -2.79 6.79
CA VAL A 149 -16.76 -1.62 6.31
C VAL A 149 -15.53 -2.07 5.50
N ALA A 150 -14.99 -3.26 5.79
CA ALA A 150 -13.90 -3.87 5.02
C ALA A 150 -14.27 -4.20 3.56
N THR A 151 -15.50 -4.66 3.30
CA THR A 151 -16.01 -4.93 1.94
C THR A 151 -16.30 -3.63 1.19
N ALA A 152 -16.75 -2.58 1.87
CA ALA A 152 -16.89 -1.25 1.29
C ALA A 152 -15.53 -0.61 0.93
N LEU A 153 -14.50 -0.88 1.74
CA LEU A 153 -13.15 -0.34 1.56
C LEU A 153 -12.34 -1.09 0.50
N SER A 154 -12.63 -2.37 0.22
CA SER A 154 -11.96 -3.11 -0.86
C SER A 154 -12.31 -2.60 -2.27
N ALA A 155 -13.51 -2.00 -2.43
CA ALA A 155 -13.86 -1.22 -3.62
C ALA A 155 -13.07 0.10 -3.71
N PHE A 156 -12.54 0.59 -2.58
CA PHE A 156 -11.65 1.74 -2.48
C PHE A 156 -10.19 1.27 -2.41
N LYS A 157 -9.77 0.47 -3.40
CA LYS A 157 -8.39 0.00 -3.51
C LYS A 157 -7.47 1.18 -3.88
N ALA A 158 -7.05 1.95 -2.87
CA ALA A 158 -6.12 3.06 -3.06
C ALA A 158 -4.72 2.51 -3.34
N THR A 159 -4.41 2.29 -4.62
CA THR A 159 -3.10 1.79 -5.09
C THR A 159 -1.96 2.77 -4.82
N SER A 160 -2.24 4.01 -4.44
CA SER A 160 -1.25 4.97 -3.95
C SER A 160 -1.92 6.00 -3.05
N VAL A 161 -1.93 5.76 -1.74
CA VAL A 161 -2.18 6.86 -0.80
C VAL A 161 -0.87 7.61 -0.68
N THR A 162 -0.76 8.75 -1.36
CA THR A 162 0.24 9.76 -0.98
C THR A 162 -0.16 10.24 0.41
N VAL A 163 0.52 9.75 1.44
CA VAL A 163 0.25 10.09 2.86
C VAL A 163 0.51 11.58 3.14
N SER A 164 1.10 12.31 2.18
CA SER A 164 1.52 13.69 2.35
C SER A 164 0.39 14.74 2.39
N ASP A 165 -0.89 14.41 2.10
CA ASP A 165 -1.96 15.43 2.01
C ASP A 165 -3.04 15.41 3.11
N LYS A 166 -3.07 14.44 4.04
CA LYS A 166 -4.15 14.37 5.05
C LYS A 166 -3.67 14.26 6.49
N THR A 167 -4.04 15.26 7.29
CA THR A 167 -4.12 15.15 8.75
C THR A 167 -5.12 14.05 9.13
N GLY A 168 -4.70 13.05 9.91
CA GLY A 168 -5.59 12.02 10.47
C GLY A 168 -5.31 10.57 10.07
N PHE A 169 -4.34 10.30 9.18
CA PHE A 169 -3.91 8.94 8.87
C PHE A 169 -2.60 8.61 9.61
N SER A 170 -2.67 7.64 10.53
CA SER A 170 -1.48 7.05 11.16
C SER A 170 -1.29 5.65 10.60
N LEU A 171 -0.07 5.31 10.17
CA LEU A 171 0.27 3.90 9.91
C LEU A 171 0.19 3.16 11.25
N VAL A 172 -0.57 2.06 11.30
CA VAL A 172 -0.48 1.10 12.42
C VAL A 172 0.93 0.52 12.47
N SER A 173 1.42 0.10 13.64
CA SER A 173 2.81 -0.34 13.84
C SER A 173 3.28 -1.45 12.89
N THR A 174 2.37 -2.27 12.39
CA THR A 174 2.62 -3.32 11.39
C THR A 174 2.82 -2.78 9.96
N GLY A 175 2.32 -1.57 9.67
CA GLY A 175 2.46 -0.91 8.37
C GLY A 175 3.84 -0.29 8.14
N LEU A 176 4.61 -0.01 9.20
CA LEU A 176 5.96 0.55 9.09
C LEU A 176 6.94 -0.42 8.43
N ALA A 177 6.78 -1.73 8.67
CA ALA A 177 7.61 -2.77 8.06
C ALA A 177 7.40 -2.90 6.53
N LEU A 178 6.29 -2.38 6.01
CA LEU A 178 5.99 -2.39 4.58
C LEU A 178 6.55 -1.17 3.85
N VAL A 179 7.08 -0.18 4.58
CA VAL A 179 7.72 1.01 3.99
C VAL A 179 9.14 0.65 3.58
N THR A 180 9.33 0.30 2.31
CA THR A 180 10.63 -0.09 1.75
C THR A 180 11.51 1.10 1.34
N ALA A 181 10.92 2.30 1.21
CA ALA A 181 11.61 3.55 0.96
C ALA A 181 10.83 4.73 1.54
N TRP A 182 11.53 5.66 2.18
CA TRP A 182 10.96 6.91 2.69
C TRP A 182 11.63 8.09 1.98
N THR A 183 10.88 8.84 1.17
CA THR A 183 11.39 9.89 0.27
C THR A 183 10.96 11.30 0.65
N VAL A 184 10.37 11.51 1.84
CA VAL A 184 9.98 12.84 2.31
C VAL A 184 11.04 13.45 3.24
N ASP A 185 11.10 14.77 3.27
CA ASP A 185 11.95 15.51 4.20
C ASP A 185 11.52 15.25 5.66
N ILE A 186 12.47 14.89 6.51
CA ILE A 186 12.24 14.73 7.95
C ILE A 186 12.47 16.08 8.62
N THR A 187 11.39 16.73 9.05
CA THR A 187 11.48 17.90 9.94
C THR A 187 11.50 17.42 11.39
N GLY A 188 12.67 17.03 11.91
CA GLY A 188 12.80 16.56 13.29
C GLY A 188 13.96 15.59 13.52
N SER A 189 13.89 14.83 14.62
CA SER A 189 14.91 13.84 15.00
C SER A 189 14.64 12.48 14.35
N LEU A 190 15.67 11.87 13.79
CA LEU A 190 15.69 10.45 13.43
C LEU A 190 16.37 9.68 14.58
N SER A 191 15.70 8.65 15.10
CA SER A 191 16.24 7.77 16.15
C SER A 191 16.71 6.45 15.56
N GLY A 192 17.81 5.90 16.09
CA GLY A 192 18.41 4.63 15.63
C GLY A 192 19.62 4.82 14.70
N SER A 193 19.98 3.75 13.99
CA SER A 193 21.13 3.75 13.08
C SER A 193 20.77 4.37 11.74
N VAL A 194 21.53 5.36 11.32
CA VAL A 194 21.46 5.94 9.97
C VAL A 194 22.56 5.31 9.12
N GLY A 195 22.18 4.64 8.02
CA GLY A 195 23.14 3.93 7.17
C GLY A 195 24.11 4.85 6.43
N SER A 196 23.61 5.98 5.92
CA SER A 196 24.43 7.02 5.28
C SER A 196 23.75 8.38 5.35
N VAL A 197 24.55 9.44 5.39
CA VAL A 197 24.08 10.82 5.24
C VAL A 197 24.84 11.42 4.05
N ALA A 198 24.11 11.94 3.07
CA ALA A 198 24.69 12.70 1.97
C ALA A 198 24.60 14.20 2.31
N GLY A 199 25.73 14.92 2.22
CA GLY A 199 25.80 16.36 2.47
C GLY A 199 26.46 16.75 3.79
N ALA A 200 26.38 18.05 4.12
CA ALA A 200 26.98 18.60 5.33
C ALA A 200 26.14 18.29 6.57
N VAL A 201 26.79 17.81 7.64
CA VAL A 201 26.18 17.67 8.97
C VAL A 201 26.49 18.94 9.76
N GLY A 202 25.45 19.67 10.18
CA GLY A 202 25.61 20.99 10.82
C GLY A 202 26.32 20.96 12.18
N SER A 203 25.91 20.05 13.08
CA SER A 203 26.50 19.91 14.41
C SER A 203 26.31 18.50 14.96
N VAL A 204 27.33 17.94 15.61
CA VAL A 204 27.24 16.66 16.33
C VAL A 204 27.52 16.93 17.81
N THR A 205 26.54 16.65 18.69
CA THR A 205 26.63 16.95 20.13
C THR A 205 27.47 15.92 20.90
N THR A 206 27.72 14.75 20.32
CA THR A 206 28.50 13.66 20.95
C THR A 206 29.62 13.23 20.02
N ALA A 207 30.78 12.87 20.58
CA ALA A 207 31.91 12.40 19.80
C ALA A 207 31.49 11.27 18.85
N VAL A 208 31.72 11.45 17.56
CA VAL A 208 31.59 10.37 16.57
C VAL A 208 32.63 9.32 16.94
N THR A 209 32.20 8.14 17.36
CA THR A 209 33.08 6.98 17.49
C THR A 209 33.45 6.52 16.10
N THR A 210 34.45 7.18 15.49
CA THR A 210 35.01 6.76 14.22
C THR A 210 35.85 5.52 14.45
N ASP A 211 35.49 4.40 13.82
CA ASP A 211 36.44 3.30 13.61
C ASP A 211 37.69 3.85 12.90
N THR A 212 38.86 3.29 13.23
CA THR A 212 40.19 3.73 12.76
C THR A 212 40.26 3.87 11.23
N ALA A 213 39.45 3.10 10.49
CA ALA A 213 39.32 3.19 9.03
C ALA A 213 38.73 4.53 8.53
N SER A 214 37.84 5.17 9.29
CA SER A 214 37.18 6.43 8.92
C SER A 214 38.10 7.67 9.04
N ARG A 215 39.17 7.57 9.82
CA ARG A 215 40.24 8.61 9.86
C ARG A 215 40.90 8.82 8.50
N THR A 216 40.82 7.83 7.61
CA THR A 216 41.37 7.91 6.24
C THR A 216 40.55 8.81 5.32
N ALA A 217 39.26 9.01 5.60
CA ALA A 217 38.36 9.78 4.73
C ALA A 217 38.36 11.30 5.02
N SER A 218 38.80 11.70 6.21
CA SER A 218 39.19 13.09 6.45
C SER A 218 40.64 13.24 6.05
N LYS A 219 40.86 13.46 4.75
CA LYS A 219 42.07 14.07 4.22
C LYS A 219 42.15 15.52 4.73
N ALA A 220 42.22 15.69 6.05
CA ALA A 220 42.52 16.95 6.70
C ALA A 220 43.97 17.26 6.33
N THR A 221 44.14 18.10 5.32
CA THR A 221 45.42 18.65 4.91
C THR A 221 45.99 19.41 6.10
N GLY A 222 46.86 18.79 6.90
CA GLY A 222 47.44 19.44 8.09
C GLY A 222 48.03 18.55 9.19
N PHE A 223 47.78 17.23 9.19
CA PHE A 223 48.40 16.33 10.19
C PHE A 223 49.54 15.51 9.60
N SER A 224 50.69 15.43 10.31
CA SER A 224 51.83 14.60 9.88
C SER A 224 51.46 13.12 9.84
N THR A 225 51.85 12.44 8.76
CA THR A 225 51.66 10.99 8.57
C THR A 225 52.85 10.17 9.04
N HIS A 226 53.80 10.77 9.76
CA HIS A 226 55.02 10.11 10.21
C HIS A 226 54.80 9.35 11.53
N ASP A 227 55.37 8.14 11.65
CA ASP A 227 55.51 7.48 12.93
C ASP A 227 56.60 8.15 13.80
N ALA A 228 56.67 7.79 15.08
CA ALA A 228 57.61 8.40 16.02
C ALA A 228 59.10 8.19 15.63
N ALA A 229 59.44 7.09 14.94
CA ALA A 229 60.79 6.79 14.51
C ALA A 229 61.20 7.64 13.29
N ALA A 230 60.26 7.91 12.37
CA ALA A 230 60.46 8.80 11.24
C ALA A 230 60.68 10.25 11.69
N VAL A 231 59.98 10.69 12.74
CA VAL A 231 60.20 12.02 13.36
C VAL A 231 61.61 12.12 13.95
N TYR A 232 62.05 11.11 14.69
CA TYR A 232 63.37 11.08 15.32
C TYR A 232 64.51 11.07 14.28
N THR A 233 64.34 10.32 13.19
CA THR A 233 65.33 10.23 12.10
C THR A 233 65.46 11.56 11.35
N ALA A 234 64.34 12.29 11.16
CA ALA A 234 64.33 13.61 10.53
C ALA A 234 64.95 14.71 11.40
N PHE A 235 64.88 14.59 12.74
CA PHE A 235 65.62 15.46 13.66
C PHE A 235 67.13 15.22 13.55
N GLY A 236 67.57 13.97 13.44
CA GLY A 236 68.99 13.61 13.44
C GLY A 236 69.69 13.98 14.77
N THR A 237 70.94 13.56 14.94
CA THR A 237 71.71 13.91 16.14
C THR A 237 72.12 15.38 16.09
N GLY A 238 71.46 16.23 16.87
CA GLY A 238 71.76 17.66 16.97
C GLY A 238 71.03 18.57 15.96
N GLY A 239 70.03 18.09 15.23
CA GLY A 239 69.23 18.95 14.34
C GLY A 239 68.29 19.88 15.11
N ASN A 240 67.98 21.03 14.51
CA ASN A 240 67.05 21.99 15.07
C ASN A 240 65.64 21.81 14.47
N LEU A 241 64.65 22.50 15.06
CA LEU A 241 63.24 22.40 14.65
C LEU A 241 63.03 22.79 13.17
N THR A 242 63.93 23.60 12.60
CA THR A 242 63.92 24.02 11.21
C THR A 242 64.19 22.85 10.25
N THR A 243 65.06 21.90 10.62
CA THR A 243 65.39 20.74 9.79
C THR A 243 64.17 19.82 9.59
N CYS A 244 63.31 19.71 10.60
CA CYS A 244 62.05 18.95 10.50
C CYS A 244 60.99 19.64 9.64
N ALA A 245 60.98 20.98 9.61
CA ALA A 245 60.02 21.76 8.82
C ALA A 245 60.24 21.64 7.30
N THR A 246 61.45 21.27 6.86
CA THR A 246 61.81 21.08 5.44
C THR A 246 61.83 19.62 5.00
N ALA A 247 61.63 18.66 5.90
CA ALA A 247 61.64 17.24 5.57
C ALA A 247 60.36 16.82 4.82
N THR A 248 60.50 15.97 3.80
CA THR A 248 59.38 15.55 2.95
C THR A 248 58.33 14.77 3.74
N GLY A 249 57.12 15.31 3.87
CA GLY A 249 55.98 14.68 4.56
C GLY A 249 55.49 15.41 5.81
N PHE A 250 56.22 16.43 6.30
CA PHE A 250 55.68 17.38 7.27
C PHE A 250 54.76 18.40 6.57
N ALA A 251 53.69 18.83 7.27
CA ALA A 251 52.74 19.79 6.72
C ALA A 251 53.46 21.10 6.35
N THR A 252 53.36 21.54 5.10
CA THR A 252 53.88 22.85 4.69
C THR A 252 53.09 23.96 5.42
N PRO A 253 53.75 25.08 5.82
CA PRO A 253 53.13 26.13 6.65
C PRO A 253 51.86 26.75 6.06
N THR A 254 51.64 26.57 4.74
CA THR A 254 50.48 27.06 4.00
C THR A 254 49.15 26.41 4.40
N ASN A 255 49.15 25.31 5.15
CA ASN A 255 47.92 24.63 5.58
C ASN A 255 47.48 24.98 7.02
N ILE A 256 48.23 25.84 7.72
CA ILE A 256 47.80 26.40 9.00
C ILE A 256 47.21 27.78 8.71
N THR A 257 46.09 27.82 7.99
CA THR A 257 45.24 29.01 8.04
C THR A 257 44.75 29.09 9.47
N ALA A 258 45.11 30.17 10.16
CA ALA A 258 44.84 30.42 11.57
C ALA A 258 43.38 30.11 11.94
N ALA A 259 43.12 28.87 12.37
CA ALA A 259 41.98 28.59 13.21
C ALA A 259 42.27 29.31 14.52
N ALA A 260 41.47 30.35 14.79
CA ALA A 260 41.64 31.28 15.89
C ALA A 260 42.00 30.55 17.20
N GLY A 261 43.23 30.77 17.70
CA GLY A 261 43.58 30.41 19.08
C GLY A 261 44.92 29.71 19.31
N VAL A 262 45.59 29.16 18.30
CA VAL A 262 46.92 28.54 18.50
C VAL A 262 48.01 29.45 17.93
N ALA A 263 48.35 30.49 18.69
CA ALA A 263 49.59 31.22 18.47
C ALA A 263 50.75 30.41 19.05
N LEU A 264 51.45 29.63 18.21
CA LEU A 264 52.77 29.11 18.57
C LEU A 264 53.76 30.29 18.51
N SER A 265 53.78 31.09 19.57
CA SER A 265 54.72 32.20 19.75
C SER A 265 56.13 31.65 19.99
N ALA A 266 56.77 31.18 18.93
CA ALA A 266 58.20 30.95 18.89
C ALA A 266 58.84 31.94 17.91
N THR A 267 58.59 33.23 18.09
CA THR A 267 59.56 34.23 17.62
C THR A 267 60.79 34.10 18.52
N GLY A 268 61.93 33.69 17.95
CA GLY A 268 63.17 33.34 18.66
C GLY A 268 63.75 34.40 19.62
N GLY A 269 63.12 35.57 19.77
CA GLY A 269 63.45 36.54 20.82
C GLY A 269 63.15 36.07 22.24
N ASP A 270 62.13 35.22 22.45
CA ASP A 270 61.71 34.83 23.81
C ASP A 270 62.67 33.80 24.46
N LEU A 271 63.29 32.95 23.63
CA LEU A 271 64.31 31.99 24.08
C LEU A 271 65.67 32.66 24.33
N ILE A 272 66.01 33.69 23.54
CA ILE A 272 67.20 34.52 23.73
C ILE A 272 67.05 35.38 24.99
N ALA A 273 65.85 35.93 25.24
CA ALA A 273 65.56 36.67 26.47
C ALA A 273 65.77 35.79 27.71
N LYS A 274 65.23 34.56 27.73
CA LYS A 274 65.41 33.65 28.89
C LYS A 274 66.85 33.21 29.13
N THR A 275 67.61 32.94 28.07
CA THR A 275 69.04 32.60 28.19
C THR A 275 69.88 33.79 28.64
N SER A 276 69.56 35.01 28.17
CA SER A 276 70.22 36.24 28.64
C SER A 276 69.90 36.56 30.11
N THR A 277 68.65 36.36 30.57
CA THR A 277 68.29 36.55 31.99
C THR A 277 68.96 35.52 32.90
N PHE A 278 69.15 34.29 32.44
CA PHE A 278 69.86 33.26 33.21
C PHE A 278 71.36 33.57 33.30
N ALA A 279 71.98 33.99 32.19
CA ALA A 279 73.38 34.40 32.17
C ALA A 279 73.64 35.66 33.03
N MET A 280 72.73 36.64 32.99
CA MET A 280 72.81 37.82 33.85
C MET A 280 72.58 37.47 35.32
N ALA A 281 71.66 36.55 35.65
CA ALA A 281 71.45 36.10 37.03
C ALA A 281 72.65 35.32 37.59
N MET A 282 73.35 34.56 36.74
CA MET A 282 74.60 33.91 37.13
C MET A 282 75.75 34.90 37.30
N ALA A 283 75.85 35.92 36.44
CA ALA A 283 76.84 36.98 36.57
C ALA A 283 76.60 37.84 37.82
N ASP A 284 75.34 38.16 38.11
CA ASP A 284 74.92 38.89 39.32
C ASP A 284 75.25 38.08 40.58
N ALA A 285 74.92 36.78 40.61
CA ALA A 285 75.28 35.89 41.72
C ALA A 285 76.80 35.79 41.92
N ASN A 286 77.59 35.73 40.84
CA ASN A 286 79.05 35.73 40.93
C ASN A 286 79.61 37.08 41.41
N CYS A 287 79.01 38.20 41.01
CA CYS A 287 79.39 39.53 41.47
C CYS A 287 79.05 39.75 42.95
N ASP A 288 77.89 39.27 43.41
CA ASP A 288 77.48 39.29 44.81
C ASP A 288 78.41 38.45 45.69
N GLU A 289 78.85 37.27 45.21
CA GLU A 289 79.86 36.44 45.88
C GLU A 289 81.23 37.15 45.97
N LEU A 290 81.66 37.82 44.89
CA LEU A 290 82.94 38.55 44.85
C LEU A 290 82.93 39.80 45.75
N LEU A 291 81.79 40.50 45.86
CA LEU A 291 81.63 41.65 46.76
C LEU A 291 81.45 41.25 48.23
N ALA A 292 80.96 40.04 48.50
CA ALA A 292 80.76 39.51 49.85
C ALA A 292 82.05 39.12 50.58
N GLY A 293 83.22 39.17 49.92
CA GLY A 293 84.52 39.07 50.58
C GLY A 293 84.80 37.70 51.19
N HIS A 294 84.57 36.61 50.44
CA HIS A 294 84.91 35.25 50.84
C HIS A 294 86.43 34.97 50.77
N THR A 295 87.21 35.63 51.61
CA THR A 295 88.67 35.43 51.73
C THR A 295 89.06 34.26 52.65
N THR A 296 88.13 33.37 52.99
CA THR A 296 88.40 32.17 53.78
C THR A 296 88.57 30.97 52.86
N ALA A 297 89.65 30.21 53.05
CA ALA A 297 89.93 28.98 52.30
C ALA A 297 88.74 27.99 52.33
N ASP A 298 88.54 27.28 51.23
CA ASP A 298 87.48 26.29 50.98
C ASP A 298 86.03 26.81 50.81
N THR A 299 85.87 28.04 50.34
CA THR A 299 84.57 28.53 49.85
C THR A 299 84.38 28.18 48.37
N VAL A 300 83.13 27.89 47.97
CA VAL A 300 82.78 27.53 46.58
C VAL A 300 83.19 28.59 45.56
N GLY A 301 83.21 29.87 45.93
CA GLY A 301 83.69 30.98 45.09
C GLY A 301 85.18 30.90 44.72
N LEU A 302 86.06 30.46 45.63
CA LEU A 302 87.50 30.35 45.35
C LEU A 302 87.79 29.23 44.34
N VAL A 303 87.12 28.08 44.51
CA VAL A 303 87.25 26.90 43.64
C VAL A 303 86.77 27.19 42.21
N LEU A 304 85.73 28.02 42.07
CA LEU A 304 85.23 28.44 40.76
C LEU A 304 86.17 29.44 40.06
N ASN A 305 86.87 30.30 40.82
CA ASN A 305 87.83 31.24 40.28
C ASN A 305 89.11 30.54 39.79
N GLU A 306 89.57 29.50 40.51
CA GLU A 306 90.70 28.65 40.08
C GLU A 306 90.38 27.83 38.80
N TRP A 307 89.10 27.52 38.56
CA TRP A 307 88.63 26.83 37.35
C TRP A 307 88.44 27.76 36.16
N GLN A 308 88.27 29.08 36.37
CA GLN A 308 88.12 30.05 35.28
C GLN A 308 89.47 30.51 34.69
N ASP A 309 90.58 30.34 35.41
CA ASP A 309 91.93 30.79 34.98
C ASP A 309 92.79 29.67 34.36
N ASP A 310 92.17 28.59 33.85
CA ASP A 310 92.82 27.44 33.20
C ASP A 310 94.03 26.86 33.99
N GLY A 311 93.94 26.88 35.32
CA GLY A 311 94.89 26.19 36.21
C GLY A 311 96.33 26.71 36.17
N ARG A 312 96.56 28.01 35.98
CA ARG A 312 97.91 28.60 36.06
C ARG A 312 98.04 29.69 37.13
N LEU A 313 98.98 29.42 38.05
CA LEU A 313 99.50 30.25 39.15
C LEU A 313 98.54 30.31 40.35
N ASP A 314 98.85 29.74 41.52
CA ASP A 314 99.89 30.31 42.38
C ASP A 314 100.42 29.35 43.47
N LEU A 315 100.94 28.18 43.08
CA LEU A 315 101.79 27.37 43.97
C LEU A 315 103.23 27.93 44.10
N LEU A 316 103.39 29.26 43.96
CA LEU A 316 104.67 29.97 44.03
C LEU A 316 104.74 31.01 45.16
N LEU A 317 103.69 31.17 45.98
CA LEU A 317 103.67 32.17 47.06
C LEU A 317 103.57 31.63 48.50
N ASP A 318 103.83 30.34 48.76
CA ASP A 318 104.02 29.82 50.14
C ASP A 318 105.48 29.47 50.49
N ALA A 319 106.43 30.04 49.74
CA ALA A 319 107.78 30.24 50.23
C ALA A 319 107.94 31.70 50.67
N ILE A 320 107.34 32.10 51.80
CA ILE A 320 107.77 33.16 52.75
C ILE A 320 106.80 33.15 53.95
N LYS A 321 106.95 32.14 54.84
CA LYS A 321 107.20 32.28 56.28
C LYS A 321 107.43 30.92 56.94
#